data_AF-A0A954Z9D6-F1
#
_entry.id   AF-A0A954Z9D6-F1
#
_cell.length_a   1.000
_cell.length_b   1.000
_cell.length_c   1.000
_cell.angle_alpha   90.00
_cell.angle_beta   90.00
_cell.angle_gamma   90.00
#
_symmetry.space_group_name_H-M   'P 1'
#
loop_
_entity.id
_entity.type
_entity.pdbx_description
1 polymer ?
#
loop_
_entity_poly.entity_id
_entity_poly.type
_entity_poly.pdbx_seq_one_letter_code
_entity_poly.pdbx_strand_id
1 'polypeptide(L)'
;FDAPRSPTPPSPPFPGATQRTVHYKPFCLLSSIVVGLAGAYVDAHLGARRGVACAAEALEEGRVMAPPGTSEIEPGVGGAWFVDSQLVARLRELKSSTRQVQNQIRDGALGSAEATERLQQLQADAAALKQAIDEEKIYVAAMEAFEDIDEQTFAMGDGELLLITSDDVRVRGWEGPGLKCVLKRSILAATSPAAEEFAAIQLKHNYGPAPEAVGHTQAERDEMETKFLASEPGRILNEEQLTSRRQFLAEIHRSYDAYGQFQGKPVHQVELTGLGYQQGNRQASLRIDSPDGSATVSSVWKRRAELTVYVPPCQAVAVRGCGVGLDIKGVQGDLVLTTHESRDRNFNGAFEVRQIDGNVTIEQAPVQVLSEISGDVVFTATDEFVNQGTTRSAGSRTMYVDASYATRIDNVVGRISGTFLRTDLTLRACGGPIDVENAYGDTRCDATGLLATGLHRITSHSGSIRVTGERSALTAIPIYAFTQCGRLETNLEEDALESRMFSTGQPRRGWTALTPPPPERQLILVDMNRPAAILANQERTPGLDLLSHAGHIDIEAE
;
A
#
# COMPACT_ATOMS: atom_id res chain seq x y z
N PHE A 1 -47.46 3.96 58.38
CA PHE A 1 -47.66 5.30 58.92
C PHE A 1 -47.64 6.28 57.77
N ASP A 2 -48.84 6.77 57.47
CA ASP A 2 -49.22 8.05 56.87
C ASP A 2 -48.66 8.52 55.52
N ALA A 3 -49.60 8.93 54.68
CA ALA A 3 -49.52 9.78 53.49
C ALA A 3 -50.75 10.72 53.56
N PRO A 4 -51.10 11.51 52.52
CA PRO A 4 -50.35 12.14 51.43
C PRO A 4 -50.54 13.70 51.45
N ARG A 5 -50.11 14.44 50.40
CA ARG A 5 -50.90 15.47 49.66
C ARG A 5 -50.09 16.37 48.70
N SER A 6 -50.75 16.76 47.60
CA SER A 6 -50.45 17.84 46.62
C SER A 6 -51.16 19.16 47.04
N PRO A 7 -51.12 20.34 46.35
CA PRO A 7 -50.87 20.60 44.91
C PRO A 7 -50.10 21.92 44.51
N THR A 8 -50.21 22.29 43.22
CA THR A 8 -49.60 23.39 42.43
C THR A 8 -50.59 24.58 42.18
N PRO A 9 -50.29 25.65 41.38
CA PRO A 9 -49.05 26.10 40.70
C PRO A 9 -48.48 27.41 41.33
N PRO A 10 -48.40 28.66 40.76
CA PRO A 10 -48.86 29.27 39.48
C PRO A 10 -47.71 29.61 38.46
N SER A 11 -47.86 30.68 37.65
CA SER A 11 -46.91 31.23 36.64
C SER A 11 -47.17 32.76 36.51
N PRO A 12 -46.66 33.58 35.53
CA PRO A 12 -45.86 33.37 34.29
C PRO A 12 -44.55 34.25 34.34
N PRO A 13 -44.03 35.01 33.33
CA PRO A 13 -44.15 34.98 31.84
C PRO A 13 -42.85 35.18 30.99
N PHE A 14 -42.87 34.67 29.74
CA PHE A 14 -42.28 35.20 28.46
C PHE A 14 -40.79 35.67 28.31
N PRO A 15 -40.24 35.77 27.07
CA PRO A 15 -40.63 35.15 25.78
C PRO A 15 -39.49 34.49 24.95
N GLY A 16 -39.87 33.58 24.04
CA GLY A 16 -39.39 33.53 22.65
C GLY A 16 -37.94 33.12 22.30
N ALA A 17 -37.77 31.93 21.72
CA ALA A 17 -36.61 31.57 20.88
C ALA A 17 -37.05 30.66 19.72
N THR A 18 -36.36 30.73 18.58
CA THR A 18 -36.74 30.07 17.31
C THR A 18 -36.23 28.63 17.18
N GLN A 19 -37.01 27.79 16.49
CA GLN A 19 -36.55 26.47 16.06
C GLN A 19 -35.45 26.59 15.00
N ARG A 20 -34.36 25.81 15.16
CA ARG A 20 -33.43 25.47 14.09
C ARG A 20 -33.34 23.95 13.98
N THR A 21 -33.76 23.42 12.84
CA THR A 21 -33.63 21.99 12.51
C THR A 21 -32.16 21.68 12.24
N VAL A 22 -31.55 20.82 13.06
CA VAL A 22 -30.18 20.33 12.83
C VAL A 22 -30.25 18.98 12.12
N HIS A 23 -29.88 18.95 10.84
CA HIS A 23 -29.66 17.70 10.13
C HIS A 23 -28.32 17.10 10.56
N TYR A 24 -28.36 15.94 11.23
CA TYR A 24 -27.16 15.16 11.54
C TYR A 24 -26.57 14.58 10.26
N LYS A 25 -25.28 14.84 10.02
CA LYS A 25 -24.44 14.01 9.13
C LYS A 25 -23.66 13.00 9.98
N PRO A 26 -23.61 11.72 9.62
CA PRO A 26 -22.66 10.79 10.22
C PRO A 26 -21.29 10.96 9.53
N PHE A 27 -20.27 11.34 10.30
CA PHE A 27 -18.86 11.12 9.97
C PHE A 27 -18.14 10.80 11.28
N CYS A 28 -17.41 9.68 11.30
CA CYS A 28 -16.70 9.24 12.51
C CYS A 28 -15.27 9.78 12.50
N LEU A 29 -14.91 10.43 13.62
CA LEU A 29 -13.66 10.29 14.39
C LEU A 29 -12.52 9.55 13.66
N LEU A 30 -11.31 10.12 13.51
CA LEU A 30 -10.60 10.94 14.49
C LEU A 30 -9.87 12.16 13.90
N SER A 31 -10.25 13.37 14.31
CA SER A 31 -9.34 14.51 14.50
C SER A 31 -10.04 15.59 15.32
N SER A 32 -9.42 16.05 16.41
CA SER A 32 -9.91 17.12 17.29
C SER A 32 -8.77 17.57 18.19
N ILE A 33 -8.67 18.89 18.44
CA ILE A 33 -7.43 19.58 18.87
C ILE A 33 -6.42 19.58 17.70
N VAL A 34 -6.10 20.67 17.01
CA VAL A 34 -6.39 22.11 17.22
C VAL A 34 -7.13 22.69 16.02
N VAL A 35 -8.31 23.28 16.22
CA VAL A 35 -8.98 24.15 15.23
C VAL A 35 -9.08 25.55 15.81
N GLY A 36 -8.20 26.46 15.38
CA GLY A 36 -8.16 27.82 15.92
C GLY A 36 -6.89 28.62 15.64
N LEU A 37 -6.34 28.58 14.42
CA LEU A 37 -5.38 29.59 13.92
C LEU A 37 -5.09 29.50 12.40
N ALA A 38 -5.31 28.34 11.75
CA ALA A 38 -5.06 28.13 10.32
C ALA A 38 -6.00 28.88 9.34
N GLY A 39 -6.94 29.69 9.84
CA GLY A 39 -8.04 30.28 9.05
C GLY A 39 -7.73 31.61 8.35
N ALA A 40 -6.46 31.95 8.09
CA ALA A 40 -6.07 33.29 7.64
C ALA A 40 -5.07 33.35 6.46
N TYR A 41 -4.67 32.20 5.89
CA TYR A 41 -3.59 32.16 4.87
C TYR A 41 -3.99 31.52 3.51
N VAL A 42 -5.28 31.20 3.30
CA VAL A 42 -5.77 30.55 2.06
C VAL A 42 -6.70 31.47 1.24
N ASP A 43 -7.40 32.41 1.88
CA ASP A 43 -8.39 33.29 1.21
C ASP A 43 -7.80 34.32 0.24
N ALA A 44 -6.47 34.39 0.09
CA ALA A 44 -5.80 35.35 -0.79
C ALA A 44 -5.74 34.93 -2.28
N HIS A 45 -6.10 33.68 -2.64
CA HIS A 45 -5.96 33.17 -4.02
C HIS A 45 -7.24 32.53 -4.62
N LEU A 46 -8.34 32.42 -3.88
CA LEU A 46 -9.60 31.85 -4.41
C LEU A 46 -10.53 32.90 -5.04
N GLY A 47 -10.03 33.55 -6.10
CA GLY A 47 -10.79 34.48 -6.93
C GLY A 47 -11.98 33.81 -7.63
N ALA A 48 -13.20 34.13 -7.21
CA ALA A 48 -14.45 33.98 -7.97
C ALA A 48 -14.84 32.56 -8.45
N ARG A 49 -14.74 31.52 -7.61
CA ARG A 49 -15.56 30.31 -7.81
C ARG A 49 -17.04 30.64 -7.58
N ARG A 50 -17.81 30.81 -8.66
CA ARG A 50 -19.28 30.93 -8.61
C ARG A 50 -19.87 29.71 -7.90
N GLY A 51 -20.78 29.93 -6.96
CA GLY A 51 -21.50 28.85 -6.28
C GLY A 51 -22.40 28.11 -7.26
N VAL A 52 -21.95 26.96 -7.77
CA VAL A 52 -22.80 26.01 -8.48
C VAL A 52 -23.76 25.42 -7.46
N ALA A 53 -25.06 25.69 -7.63
CA ALA A 53 -26.09 25.06 -6.82
C ALA A 53 -26.08 23.55 -7.13
N CYS A 54 -25.56 22.74 -6.21
CA CYS A 54 -25.67 21.29 -6.29
C CYS A 54 -27.13 20.90 -6.14
N ALA A 55 -27.83 20.72 -7.27
CA ALA A 55 -29.04 19.92 -7.31
C ALA A 55 -28.70 18.53 -6.72
N ALA A 56 -29.61 17.98 -5.93
CA ALA A 56 -29.52 16.60 -5.46
C ALA A 56 -29.89 15.66 -6.62
N GLU A 57 -28.97 15.52 -7.55
CA GLU A 57 -28.98 14.50 -8.60
C GLU A 57 -29.14 13.12 -7.94
N ALA A 58 -30.14 12.36 -8.37
CA ALA A 58 -30.43 11.06 -7.77
C ALA A 58 -29.26 10.10 -8.03
N LEU A 59 -28.92 9.28 -7.03
CA LEU A 59 -27.98 8.18 -7.23
C LEU A 59 -28.56 7.22 -8.27
N GLU A 60 -27.80 6.95 -9.33
CA GLU A 60 -28.18 5.97 -10.34
C GLU A 60 -28.13 4.57 -9.70
N GLU A 61 -29.27 3.86 -9.68
CA GLU A 61 -29.38 2.51 -9.11
C GLU A 61 -29.60 1.49 -10.23
N GLY A 62 -28.56 0.70 -10.52
CA GLY A 62 -28.65 -0.46 -11.39
C GLY A 62 -29.18 -1.66 -10.59
N ARG A 63 -30.25 -2.30 -11.05
CA ARG A 63 -30.87 -3.42 -10.34
C ARG A 63 -31.17 -4.60 -11.25
N VAL A 64 -30.65 -5.77 -10.89
CA VAL A 64 -30.76 -7.02 -11.65
C VAL A 64 -30.94 -8.22 -10.71
N MET A 65 -31.35 -9.38 -11.25
CA MET A 65 -31.52 -10.65 -10.54
C MET A 65 -30.42 -11.62 -10.95
N ALA A 66 -29.76 -12.26 -9.98
CA ALA A 66 -28.76 -13.30 -10.25
C ALA A 66 -29.41 -14.59 -10.80
N PRO A 67 -28.68 -15.39 -11.62
CA PRO A 67 -29.16 -16.69 -12.08
C PRO A 67 -29.46 -17.65 -10.91
N PRO A 68 -30.59 -18.39 -10.91
CA PRO A 68 -30.90 -19.37 -9.88
C PRO A 68 -29.81 -20.43 -9.72
N GLY A 69 -29.50 -20.78 -8.47
CA GLY A 69 -28.47 -21.78 -8.13
C GLY A 69 -27.02 -21.25 -8.16
N THR A 70 -26.81 -19.97 -8.50
CA THR A 70 -25.48 -19.36 -8.50
C THR A 70 -25.17 -18.57 -7.23
N SER A 71 -23.89 -18.31 -6.99
CA SER A 71 -23.39 -17.40 -5.97
C SER A 71 -22.31 -16.50 -6.54
N GLU A 72 -22.25 -15.28 -6.03
CA GLU A 72 -21.20 -14.32 -6.37
C GLU A 72 -19.82 -14.87 -6.01
N ILE A 73 -18.85 -14.68 -6.92
CA ILE A 73 -17.46 -15.08 -6.74
C ILE A 73 -16.48 -13.90 -6.78
N GLU A 74 -16.78 -12.87 -7.58
CA GLU A 74 -15.89 -11.73 -7.83
C GLU A 74 -16.69 -10.50 -8.31
N PRO A 75 -16.48 -9.29 -7.76
CA PRO A 75 -17.12 -8.07 -8.25
C PRO A 75 -16.54 -7.64 -9.61
N GLY A 76 -17.33 -6.91 -10.43
CA GLY A 76 -16.92 -6.45 -11.75
C GLY A 76 -17.33 -5.00 -12.06
N VAL A 77 -17.01 -4.56 -13.28
CA VAL A 77 -17.25 -3.18 -13.74
C VAL A 77 -18.73 -3.02 -14.11
N GLY A 78 -19.55 -2.60 -13.14
CA GLY A 78 -21.00 -2.42 -13.31
C GLY A 78 -21.86 -3.64 -12.90
N GLY A 79 -21.27 -4.65 -12.28
CA GLY A 79 -21.93 -5.90 -11.93
C GLY A 79 -21.04 -6.83 -11.11
N ALA A 80 -21.30 -8.13 -11.16
CA ALA A 80 -20.42 -9.14 -10.55
C ALA A 80 -20.46 -10.46 -11.33
N TRP A 81 -19.44 -11.29 -11.12
CA TRP A 81 -19.37 -12.65 -11.62
C TRP A 81 -20.07 -13.61 -10.66
N PHE A 82 -20.89 -14.49 -11.23
CA PHE A 82 -21.64 -15.54 -10.55
C PHE A 82 -21.26 -16.90 -11.11
N VAL A 83 -21.22 -17.92 -10.26
CA VAL A 83 -20.93 -19.32 -10.64
C VAL A 83 -21.76 -20.26 -9.77
N ASP A 84 -21.93 -21.54 -10.12
CA ASP A 84 -22.74 -22.48 -9.34
C ASP A 84 -22.33 -22.50 -7.85
N SER A 85 -23.33 -22.43 -6.96
CA SER A 85 -23.12 -22.36 -5.51
C SER A 85 -22.30 -23.52 -4.94
N GLN A 86 -22.30 -24.69 -5.60
CA GLN A 86 -21.51 -25.86 -5.20
C GLN A 86 -20.01 -25.64 -5.49
N LEU A 87 -19.64 -24.98 -6.59
CA LEU A 87 -18.26 -24.60 -6.86
C LEU A 87 -17.75 -23.56 -5.85
N VAL A 88 -18.59 -22.58 -5.49
CA VAL A 88 -18.26 -21.62 -4.42
C VAL A 88 -18.16 -22.29 -3.05
N ALA A 89 -19.02 -23.28 -2.76
CA ALA A 89 -18.94 -24.08 -1.53
C ALA A 89 -17.64 -24.91 -1.47
N ARG A 90 -17.29 -25.62 -2.56
CA ARG A 90 -16.04 -26.38 -2.68
C ARG A 90 -14.81 -25.49 -2.57
N LEU A 91 -14.86 -24.25 -3.06
CA LEU A 91 -13.76 -23.29 -2.89
C LEU A 91 -13.60 -22.84 -1.43
N ARG A 92 -14.69 -22.66 -0.70
CA ARG A 92 -14.66 -22.36 0.75
C ARG A 92 -14.11 -23.54 1.55
N GLU A 93 -14.52 -24.76 1.21
CA GLU A 93 -14.02 -26.01 1.80
C GLU A 93 -12.51 -26.21 1.54
N LEU A 94 -12.06 -25.98 0.31
CA LEU A 94 -10.64 -26.08 -0.04
C LEU A 94 -9.81 -25.00 0.67
N LYS A 95 -10.27 -23.75 0.71
CA LYS A 95 -9.63 -22.67 1.51
C LYS A 95 -9.57 -23.02 3.01
N SER A 96 -10.58 -23.70 3.54
CA SER A 96 -10.59 -24.21 4.92
C SER A 96 -9.55 -25.32 5.11
N SER A 97 -9.49 -26.27 4.18
CA SER A 97 -8.56 -27.41 4.19
C SER A 97 -7.10 -26.97 4.10
N THR A 98 -6.77 -26.02 3.22
CA THR A 98 -5.44 -25.42 3.13
C THR A 98 -5.04 -24.72 4.42
N ARG A 99 -5.94 -23.94 5.03
CA ARG A 99 -5.70 -23.33 6.35
C ARG A 99 -5.51 -24.37 7.46
N GLN A 100 -6.26 -25.47 7.42
CA GLN A 100 -6.09 -26.57 8.39
C GLN A 100 -4.72 -27.24 8.24
N VAL A 101 -4.28 -27.55 7.01
CA VAL A 101 -2.95 -28.12 6.74
C VAL A 101 -1.84 -27.15 7.15
N GLN A 102 -1.97 -25.85 6.82
CA GLN A 102 -1.02 -24.81 7.26
C GLN A 102 -0.92 -24.70 8.79
N ASN A 103 -2.05 -24.76 9.50
CA ASN A 103 -2.05 -24.83 10.96
C ASN A 103 -1.36 -26.10 11.46
N GLN A 104 -1.69 -27.28 10.91
CA GLN A 104 -1.06 -28.55 11.31
C GLN A 104 0.45 -28.60 11.07
N ILE A 105 0.95 -27.91 10.04
CA ILE A 105 2.40 -27.74 9.80
C ILE A 105 3.03 -26.85 10.87
N ARG A 106 2.48 -25.64 11.09
CA ARG A 106 2.98 -24.70 12.11
C ARG A 106 2.96 -25.31 13.51
N ASP A 107 1.92 -26.08 13.82
CA ASP A 107 1.69 -26.68 15.13
C ASP A 107 2.47 -28.02 15.29
N GLY A 108 3.31 -28.39 14.32
CA GLY A 108 4.17 -29.59 14.36
C GLY A 108 3.44 -30.93 14.26
N ALA A 109 2.14 -30.91 13.93
CA ALA A 109 1.25 -32.07 13.93
C ALA A 109 1.25 -32.87 12.61
N LEU A 110 1.99 -32.42 11.59
CA LEU A 110 2.06 -33.02 10.26
C LEU A 110 3.51 -33.10 9.79
N GLY A 111 3.97 -34.29 9.37
CA GLY A 111 5.35 -34.49 8.92
C GLY A 111 5.62 -33.87 7.54
N SER A 112 6.84 -33.36 7.32
CA SER A 112 7.20 -32.58 6.12
C SER A 112 6.80 -33.23 4.77
N ALA A 113 7.01 -34.54 4.61
CA ALA A 113 6.62 -35.26 3.40
C ALA A 113 5.10 -35.28 3.17
N GLU A 114 4.32 -35.61 4.22
CA GLU A 114 2.85 -35.64 4.17
C GLU A 114 2.26 -34.22 4.02
N ALA A 115 2.91 -33.23 4.64
CA ALA A 115 2.59 -31.82 4.46
C ALA A 115 2.76 -31.37 3.01
N THR A 116 3.87 -31.76 2.38
CA THR A 116 4.17 -31.46 0.97
C THR A 116 3.17 -32.14 0.04
N GLU A 117 2.90 -33.44 0.23
CA GLU A 117 1.92 -34.19 -0.55
C GLU A 117 0.51 -33.57 -0.45
N ARG A 118 0.04 -33.29 0.77
CA ARG A 118 -1.28 -32.67 0.98
C ARG A 118 -1.37 -31.26 0.40
N LEU A 119 -0.32 -30.45 0.51
CA LEU A 119 -0.30 -29.10 -0.08
C LEU A 119 -0.27 -29.15 -1.61
N GLN A 120 0.48 -30.07 -2.22
CA GLN A 120 0.50 -30.27 -3.67
C GLN A 120 -0.87 -30.73 -4.19
N GLN A 121 -1.52 -31.68 -3.51
CA GLN A 121 -2.87 -32.12 -3.85
C GLN A 121 -3.88 -30.97 -3.74
N LEU A 122 -3.87 -30.21 -2.64
CA LEU A 122 -4.75 -29.04 -2.46
C LEU A 122 -4.48 -27.93 -3.48
N GLN A 123 -3.23 -27.76 -3.93
CA GLN A 123 -2.89 -26.84 -5.03
C GLN A 123 -3.42 -27.32 -6.38
N ALA A 124 -3.32 -28.63 -6.68
CA ALA A 124 -3.88 -29.22 -7.90
C ALA A 124 -5.41 -29.13 -7.92
N ASP A 125 -6.08 -29.47 -6.82
CA ASP A 125 -7.53 -29.30 -6.66
C ASP A 125 -7.95 -27.82 -6.76
N ALA A 126 -7.15 -26.88 -6.22
CA ALA A 126 -7.41 -25.46 -6.34
C ALA A 126 -7.28 -24.96 -7.79
N ALA A 127 -6.29 -25.44 -8.53
CA ALA A 127 -6.09 -25.09 -9.93
C ALA A 127 -7.23 -25.63 -10.81
N ALA A 128 -7.60 -26.90 -10.64
CA ALA A 128 -8.72 -27.52 -11.36
C ALA A 128 -10.07 -26.86 -11.01
N LEU A 129 -10.31 -26.53 -9.74
CA LEU A 129 -11.51 -25.81 -9.32
C LEU A 129 -11.53 -24.37 -9.84
N LYS A 130 -10.39 -23.67 -9.87
CA LYS A 130 -10.30 -22.34 -10.47
C LYS A 130 -10.63 -22.40 -11.95
N GLN A 131 -10.08 -23.36 -12.69
CA GLN A 131 -10.39 -23.55 -14.11
C GLN A 131 -11.90 -23.78 -14.32
N ALA A 132 -12.54 -24.68 -13.56
CA ALA A 132 -13.99 -24.90 -13.65
C ALA A 132 -14.80 -23.62 -13.34
N ILE A 133 -14.37 -22.82 -12.35
CA ILE A 133 -15.00 -21.53 -12.04
C ILE A 133 -14.79 -20.52 -13.18
N ASP A 134 -13.61 -20.46 -13.80
CA ASP A 134 -13.32 -19.56 -14.92
C ASP A 134 -14.05 -19.98 -16.22
N GLU A 135 -14.39 -21.27 -16.38
CA GLU A 135 -15.18 -21.82 -17.49
C GLU A 135 -16.70 -21.66 -17.29
N GLU A 136 -17.22 -21.79 -16.06
CA GLU A 136 -18.66 -21.74 -15.76
C GLU A 136 -19.18 -20.35 -15.33
N LYS A 137 -18.31 -19.37 -15.04
CA LYS A 137 -18.75 -18.07 -14.51
C LYS A 137 -19.55 -17.22 -15.52
N ILE A 138 -20.67 -16.71 -15.06
CA ILE A 138 -21.59 -15.82 -15.79
C ILE A 138 -21.42 -14.40 -15.24
N TYR A 139 -21.24 -13.42 -16.11
CA TYR A 139 -21.26 -12.01 -15.71
C TYR A 139 -22.69 -11.48 -15.60
N VAL A 140 -23.03 -10.88 -14.46
CA VAL A 140 -24.34 -10.30 -14.17
C VAL A 140 -24.18 -8.79 -14.04
N ALA A 141 -24.40 -8.08 -15.15
CA ALA A 141 -24.36 -6.63 -15.20
C ALA A 141 -25.63 -6.02 -14.56
N ALA A 142 -25.44 -5.14 -13.58
CA ALA A 142 -26.49 -4.29 -13.01
C ALA A 142 -26.57 -2.93 -13.73
N MET A 143 -25.46 -2.50 -14.33
CA MET A 143 -25.31 -1.34 -15.23
C MET A 143 -24.35 -1.73 -16.37
N GLU A 144 -24.49 -1.10 -17.53
CA GLU A 144 -23.59 -1.31 -18.67
C GLU A 144 -22.38 -0.37 -18.56
N ALA A 145 -21.20 -0.86 -18.94
CA ALA A 145 -19.94 -0.13 -18.91
C ALA A 145 -19.61 0.36 -20.33
N PHE A 146 -19.94 1.63 -20.62
CA PHE A 146 -19.66 2.25 -21.92
C PHE A 146 -18.22 2.75 -21.95
N GLU A 147 -17.48 2.41 -23.01
CA GLU A 147 -16.06 2.70 -23.13
C GLU A 147 -15.76 3.65 -24.29
N ASP A 148 -14.74 4.49 -24.10
CA ASP A 148 -14.20 5.42 -25.09
C ASP A 148 -12.66 5.44 -24.97
N ILE A 149 -11.94 5.66 -26.07
CA ILE A 149 -10.47 5.61 -26.11
C ILE A 149 -9.95 6.83 -26.86
N ASP A 150 -9.09 7.60 -26.18
CA ASP A 150 -8.44 8.80 -26.68
C ASP A 150 -6.92 8.63 -26.64
N GLU A 151 -6.24 9.11 -27.68
CA GLU A 151 -4.80 9.00 -27.83
C GLU A 151 -4.20 10.38 -28.09
N GLN A 152 -3.30 10.80 -27.20
CA GLN A 152 -2.62 12.08 -27.26
C GLN A 152 -1.11 11.85 -27.22
N THR A 153 -0.36 12.64 -27.98
CA THR A 153 1.12 12.58 -28.02
C THR A 153 1.68 13.96 -27.76
N PHE A 154 2.68 14.03 -26.89
CA PHE A 154 3.35 15.25 -26.46
C PHE A 154 4.85 15.15 -26.79
N ALA A 155 5.45 16.25 -27.21
CA ALA A 155 6.90 16.33 -27.33
C ALA A 155 7.52 16.22 -25.93
N MET A 156 8.50 15.33 -25.79
CA MET A 156 9.33 15.13 -24.61
C MET A 156 10.68 14.63 -25.12
N GLY A 157 11.77 15.25 -24.67
CA GLY A 157 13.14 14.91 -25.08
C GLY A 157 13.88 14.01 -24.09
N ASP A 158 14.99 13.45 -24.58
CA ASP A 158 15.91 12.61 -23.81
C ASP A 158 16.35 13.32 -22.52
N GLY A 159 16.21 12.65 -21.38
CA GLY A 159 16.62 13.19 -20.08
C GLY A 159 15.67 14.23 -19.46
N GLU A 160 14.48 14.48 -20.04
CA GLU A 160 13.45 15.26 -19.37
C GLU A 160 12.75 14.47 -18.25
N LEU A 161 11.93 15.15 -17.43
CA LEU A 161 11.25 14.60 -16.26
C LEU A 161 9.76 14.43 -16.52
N LEU A 162 9.20 13.28 -16.13
CA LEU A 162 7.78 12.96 -16.26
C LEU A 162 7.11 12.80 -14.89
N LEU A 163 5.92 13.36 -14.73
CA LEU A 163 5.07 13.27 -13.55
C LEU A 163 3.65 12.86 -13.96
N ILE A 164 3.24 11.64 -13.61
CA ILE A 164 1.90 11.11 -13.87
C ILE A 164 1.06 11.19 -12.58
N THR A 165 -0.20 11.63 -12.70
CA THR A 165 -1.18 11.64 -11.59
C THR A 165 -2.45 10.91 -12.04
N SER A 166 -2.59 9.64 -11.65
CA SER A 166 -3.69 8.72 -12.01
C SER A 166 -3.81 7.59 -10.99
N ASP A 167 -5.04 7.10 -10.76
CA ASP A 167 -5.32 6.00 -9.81
C ASP A 167 -5.01 4.61 -10.39
N ASP A 168 -5.32 4.42 -11.67
CA ASP A 168 -5.14 3.20 -12.45
C ASP A 168 -4.25 3.54 -13.66
N VAL A 169 -3.06 2.96 -13.71
CA VAL A 169 -2.00 3.41 -14.61
C VAL A 169 -1.08 2.27 -15.06
N ARG A 170 -0.84 2.23 -16.38
CA ARG A 170 0.18 1.39 -17.01
C ARG A 170 1.27 2.27 -17.58
N VAL A 171 2.53 1.96 -17.31
CA VAL A 171 3.69 2.68 -17.86
C VAL A 171 4.54 1.72 -18.68
N ARG A 172 4.99 2.18 -19.84
CA ARG A 172 5.78 1.41 -20.81
C ARG A 172 6.96 2.26 -21.28
N GLY A 173 8.18 1.78 -21.15
CA GLY A 173 9.27 2.33 -21.95
C GLY A 173 9.06 2.04 -23.44
N TRP A 174 9.39 3.00 -24.30
CA TRP A 174 9.36 2.82 -25.76
C TRP A 174 10.36 3.70 -26.49
N GLU A 175 10.80 3.27 -27.67
CA GLU A 175 11.70 4.02 -28.55
C GLU A 175 10.93 5.04 -29.44
N GLY A 176 9.91 5.68 -28.88
CA GLY A 176 9.06 6.66 -29.59
C GLY A 176 9.60 8.09 -29.48
N PRO A 177 9.28 8.99 -30.43
CA PRO A 177 9.84 10.35 -30.50
C PRO A 177 9.18 11.34 -29.51
N GLY A 178 8.77 10.86 -28.34
CA GLY A 178 8.05 11.65 -27.34
C GLY A 178 7.13 10.79 -26.47
N LEU A 179 6.30 11.48 -25.68
CA LEU A 179 5.39 10.89 -24.70
C LEU A 179 4.03 10.59 -25.34
N LYS A 180 3.60 9.32 -25.37
CA LYS A 180 2.27 8.93 -25.87
C LYS A 180 1.38 8.47 -24.70
N CYS A 181 0.20 9.07 -24.59
CA CYS A 181 -0.82 8.72 -23.61
C CYS A 181 -2.05 8.14 -24.31
N VAL A 182 -2.45 6.93 -23.92
CA VAL A 182 -3.72 6.31 -24.31
C VAL A 182 -4.62 6.31 -23.07
N LEU A 183 -5.67 7.12 -23.11
CA LEU A 183 -6.68 7.23 -22.07
C LEU A 183 -7.89 6.39 -22.45
N LYS A 184 -8.08 5.26 -21.77
CA LYS A 184 -9.32 4.50 -21.83
C LYS A 184 -10.29 5.05 -20.79
N ARG A 185 -11.38 5.67 -21.24
CA ARG A 185 -12.49 6.14 -20.41
C ARG A 185 -13.53 5.03 -20.25
N SER A 186 -14.17 4.95 -19.09
CA SER A 186 -15.32 4.07 -18.88
C SER A 186 -16.39 4.76 -18.04
N ILE A 187 -17.66 4.61 -18.42
CA ILE A 187 -18.81 5.19 -17.74
C ILE A 187 -19.84 4.09 -17.51
N LEU A 188 -20.18 3.88 -16.23
CA LEU A 188 -21.30 3.04 -15.84
C LEU A 188 -22.62 3.80 -16.06
N ALA A 189 -23.55 3.23 -16.83
CA ALA A 189 -24.88 3.80 -17.00
C ALA A 189 -25.93 2.72 -17.28
N ALA A 190 -27.21 3.03 -17.05
CA ALA A 190 -28.34 2.19 -17.47
C ALA A 190 -28.65 2.29 -18.99
N THR A 191 -28.12 3.32 -19.67
CA THR A 191 -28.26 3.59 -21.11
C THR A 191 -27.02 4.35 -21.60
N SER A 192 -26.71 4.29 -22.90
CA SER A 192 -25.57 5.01 -23.50
C SER A 192 -25.46 6.46 -22.98
N PRO A 193 -24.35 6.85 -22.34
CA PRO A 193 -24.16 8.18 -21.78
C PRO A 193 -23.96 9.23 -22.88
N ALA A 194 -24.12 10.49 -22.51
CA ALA A 194 -23.88 11.62 -23.41
C ALA A 194 -22.36 11.85 -23.63
N ALA A 195 -21.98 12.40 -24.77
CA ALA A 195 -20.58 12.67 -25.12
C ALA A 195 -19.92 13.64 -24.11
N GLU A 196 -20.71 14.54 -23.53
CA GLU A 196 -20.31 15.47 -22.47
C GLU A 196 -19.87 14.76 -21.19
N GLU A 197 -20.37 13.55 -20.89
CA GLU A 197 -19.90 12.78 -19.73
C GLU A 197 -18.51 12.16 -19.96
N PHE A 198 -18.21 11.74 -21.19
CA PHE A 198 -16.86 11.30 -21.57
C PHE A 198 -15.90 12.49 -21.63
N ALA A 199 -16.31 13.62 -22.22
CA ALA A 199 -15.53 14.85 -22.30
C ALA A 199 -15.26 15.51 -20.92
N ALA A 200 -15.95 15.08 -19.87
CA ALA A 200 -15.63 15.43 -18.48
C ALA A 200 -14.40 14.69 -17.95
N ILE A 201 -14.02 13.54 -18.52
CA ILE A 201 -12.84 12.74 -18.16
C ILE A 201 -11.66 13.20 -19.03
N GLN A 202 -10.85 14.11 -18.48
CA GLN A 202 -9.84 14.86 -19.21
C GLN A 202 -8.43 14.46 -18.80
N LEU A 203 -7.65 14.01 -19.78
CA LEU A 203 -6.19 14.04 -19.73
C LEU A 203 -5.74 15.50 -19.82
N LYS A 204 -4.87 15.93 -18.92
CA LYS A 204 -4.21 17.24 -18.96
C LYS A 204 -2.71 17.05 -19.05
N HIS A 205 -2.07 17.84 -19.90
CA HIS A 205 -0.62 17.93 -20.00
C HIS A 205 -0.18 19.37 -19.74
N ASN A 206 0.73 19.56 -18.80
CA ASN A 206 1.42 20.82 -18.55
C ASN A 206 2.94 20.59 -18.63
N TYR A 207 3.70 21.63 -18.99
CA TYR A 207 5.16 21.61 -18.94
C TYR A 207 5.68 22.81 -18.16
N GLY A 208 6.49 22.57 -17.14
CA GLY A 208 7.06 23.60 -16.26
C GLY A 208 7.20 23.10 -14.82
N PRO A 209 7.58 23.98 -13.87
CA PRO A 209 7.66 23.61 -12.46
C PRO A 209 6.29 23.27 -11.86
N ALA A 210 6.21 22.16 -11.12
CA ALA A 210 4.98 21.66 -10.51
C ALA A 210 5.05 21.59 -8.97
N PRO A 211 5.36 22.69 -8.25
CA PRO A 211 5.63 22.66 -6.81
C PRO A 211 4.43 22.22 -5.96
N GLU A 212 3.19 22.39 -6.47
CA GLU A 212 1.97 21.86 -5.82
C GLU A 212 1.91 20.32 -5.81
N ALA A 213 2.68 19.65 -6.67
CA ALA A 213 2.65 18.19 -6.86
C ALA A 213 3.95 17.48 -6.42
N VAL A 214 5.11 18.13 -6.55
CA VAL A 214 6.42 17.58 -6.13
C VAL A 214 7.06 18.31 -4.93
N GLY A 215 6.37 19.32 -4.40
CA GLY A 215 6.86 20.18 -3.32
C GLY A 215 7.75 21.32 -3.81
N HIS A 216 7.98 22.28 -2.91
CA HIS A 216 8.92 23.39 -3.12
C HIS A 216 10.36 22.96 -2.85
N THR A 217 11.34 23.64 -3.46
CA THR A 217 12.77 23.55 -3.10
C THR A 217 13.05 24.15 -1.72
N GLN A 218 14.18 23.82 -1.10
CA GLN A 218 14.56 24.38 0.20
C GLN A 218 14.61 25.92 0.21
N ALA A 219 15.14 26.55 -0.85
CA ALA A 219 15.21 28.01 -0.94
C ALA A 219 13.83 28.68 -1.00
N GLU A 220 12.87 28.07 -1.72
CA GLU A 220 11.47 28.53 -1.73
C GLU A 220 10.80 28.34 -0.35
N ARG A 221 11.03 27.19 0.31
CA ARG A 221 10.52 26.92 1.68
C ARG A 221 11.02 27.99 2.67
N ASP A 222 12.31 28.32 2.62
CA ASP A 222 12.94 29.33 3.48
C ASP A 222 12.44 30.75 3.16
N GLU A 223 12.20 31.09 1.88
CA GLU A 223 11.61 32.38 1.50
C GLU A 223 10.13 32.48 1.94
N MET A 224 9.36 31.41 1.80
CA MET A 224 7.96 31.33 2.25
C MET A 224 7.85 31.47 3.77
N GLU A 225 8.70 30.80 4.55
CA GLU A 225 8.70 30.94 6.00
C GLU A 225 9.20 32.32 6.43
N THR A 226 10.20 32.90 5.77
CA THR A 226 10.65 34.29 6.01
C THR A 226 9.52 35.29 5.77
N LYS A 227 8.76 35.13 4.67
CA LYS A 227 7.56 35.93 4.36
C LYS A 227 6.45 35.73 5.40
N PHE A 228 6.24 34.50 5.86
CA PHE A 228 5.26 34.19 6.91
C PHE A 228 5.62 34.84 8.24
N LEU A 229 6.87 34.70 8.72
CA LEU A 229 7.33 35.28 9.98
C LEU A 229 7.35 36.82 9.97
N ALA A 230 7.53 37.44 8.81
CA ALA A 230 7.38 38.88 8.63
C ALA A 230 5.92 39.37 8.60
N SER A 231 4.96 38.47 8.32
CA SER A 231 3.53 38.80 8.25
C SER A 231 2.88 38.90 9.63
N GLU A 232 1.78 39.65 9.75
CA GLU A 232 1.11 39.85 11.05
C GLU A 232 0.69 38.53 11.73
N PRO A 233 0.15 37.50 11.03
CA PRO A 233 -0.09 36.18 11.63
C PRO A 233 1.16 35.49 12.18
N GLY A 234 2.33 35.69 11.58
CA GLY A 234 3.60 35.13 12.07
C GLY A 234 4.15 35.89 13.28
N ARG A 235 4.02 37.22 13.27
CA ARG A 235 4.50 38.12 14.34
C ARG A 235 3.74 37.99 15.67
N ILE A 236 2.53 37.43 15.65
CA ILE A 236 1.73 37.17 16.86
C ILE A 236 1.92 35.75 17.43
N LEU A 237 2.71 34.88 16.79
CA LEU A 237 2.98 33.54 17.33
C LEU A 237 3.97 33.58 18.50
N ASN A 238 3.72 32.76 19.51
CA ASN A 238 4.67 32.49 20.58
C ASN A 238 5.68 31.38 20.20
N GLU A 239 6.71 31.17 21.01
CA GLU A 239 7.78 30.19 20.73
C GLU A 239 7.29 28.73 20.66
N GLU A 240 6.25 28.38 21.41
CA GLU A 240 5.59 27.06 21.37
C GLU A 240 4.89 26.85 20.02
N GLN A 241 4.11 27.83 19.56
CA GLN A 241 3.43 27.84 18.26
C GLN A 241 4.43 27.84 17.10
N LEU A 242 5.53 28.59 17.20
CA LEU A 242 6.64 28.55 16.22
C LEU A 242 7.35 27.19 16.19
N THR A 243 7.42 26.49 17.32
CA THR A 243 8.00 25.15 17.40
C THR A 243 7.07 24.09 16.81
N SER A 244 5.77 24.15 17.15
CA SER A 244 4.74 23.30 16.54
C SER A 244 4.63 23.53 15.02
N ARG A 245 4.68 24.79 14.56
CA ARG A 245 4.74 25.14 13.13
C ARG A 245 5.96 24.51 12.44
N ARG A 246 7.16 24.63 13.02
CA ARG A 246 8.38 24.03 12.45
C ARG A 246 8.28 22.50 12.35
N GLN A 247 7.68 21.84 13.34
CA GLN A 247 7.43 20.39 13.31
C GLN A 247 6.43 20.01 12.20
N PHE A 248 5.30 20.71 12.11
CA PHE A 248 4.27 20.49 11.09
C PHE A 248 4.76 20.78 9.66
N LEU A 249 5.56 21.83 9.47
CA LEU A 249 6.22 22.09 8.19
C LEU A 249 7.26 21.01 7.85
N ALA A 250 8.05 20.53 8.81
CA ALA A 250 8.98 19.43 8.58
C ALA A 250 8.27 18.10 8.24
N GLU A 251 7.05 17.88 8.74
CA GLU A 251 6.20 16.75 8.39
C GLU A 251 5.66 16.88 6.94
N ILE A 252 5.09 18.05 6.58
CA ILE A 252 4.67 18.36 5.20
C ILE A 252 5.83 18.26 4.21
N HIS A 253 7.01 18.75 4.59
CA HIS A 253 8.19 18.72 3.73
C HIS A 253 8.65 17.27 3.46
N ARG A 254 8.52 16.38 4.46
CA ARG A 254 8.97 14.99 4.35
C ARG A 254 8.17 14.18 3.33
N SER A 255 6.85 14.39 3.22
CA SER A 255 6.03 13.72 2.19
C SER A 255 6.27 14.22 0.76
N TYR A 256 7.28 15.09 0.57
CA TYR A 256 7.83 15.45 -0.73
C TYR A 256 9.31 15.06 -0.90
N ASP A 257 9.97 14.43 0.08
CA ASP A 257 11.41 14.12 0.00
C ASP A 257 11.72 13.12 -1.14
N ALA A 258 10.81 12.16 -1.40
CA ALA A 258 10.90 11.24 -2.54
C ALA A 258 10.95 11.93 -3.92
N TYR A 259 10.50 13.19 -4.00
CA TYR A 259 10.48 13.99 -5.23
C TYR A 259 11.62 15.01 -5.30
N GLY A 260 12.63 14.94 -4.42
CA GLY A 260 13.73 15.91 -4.37
C GLY A 260 14.42 16.16 -5.72
N GLN A 261 14.44 15.17 -6.62
CA GLN A 261 14.99 15.31 -7.96
C GLN A 261 14.10 16.10 -8.96
N PHE A 262 12.82 16.33 -8.67
CA PHE A 262 11.87 17.07 -9.50
C PHE A 262 11.68 18.53 -9.03
N GLN A 263 11.99 18.83 -7.76
CA GLN A 263 11.71 20.13 -7.14
C GLN A 263 12.45 21.28 -7.85
N GLY A 264 11.70 22.33 -8.20
CA GLY A 264 12.22 23.53 -8.90
C GLY A 264 12.59 23.33 -10.37
N LYS A 265 12.46 22.12 -10.94
CA LYS A 265 12.75 21.84 -12.36
C LYS A 265 11.49 21.87 -13.22
N PRO A 266 11.59 22.08 -14.55
CA PRO A 266 10.51 21.78 -15.47
C PRO A 266 10.22 20.27 -15.49
N VAL A 267 8.94 19.91 -15.48
CA VAL A 267 8.46 18.52 -15.64
C VAL A 267 7.31 18.48 -16.65
N HIS A 268 7.14 17.37 -17.36
CA HIS A 268 5.90 17.02 -18.04
C HIS A 268 4.91 16.48 -16.99
N GLN A 269 3.89 17.25 -16.64
CA GLN A 269 2.82 16.79 -15.75
C GLN A 269 1.65 16.26 -16.58
N VAL A 270 1.33 14.98 -16.43
CA VAL A 270 0.16 14.30 -16.98
C VAL A 270 -0.83 14.01 -15.85
N GLU A 271 -2.02 14.60 -15.88
CA GLU A 271 -3.05 14.44 -14.84
C GLU A 271 -4.38 13.94 -15.42
N LEU A 272 -5.03 12.98 -14.75
CA LEU A 272 -6.44 12.66 -14.99
C LEU A 272 -7.39 13.48 -14.09
N THR A 273 -8.30 14.21 -14.74
CA THR A 273 -9.38 14.96 -14.08
C THR A 273 -10.76 14.52 -14.57
N GLY A 274 -11.80 14.75 -13.76
CA GLY A 274 -13.18 14.28 -14.00
C GLY A 274 -13.60 13.08 -13.16
N LEU A 275 -12.66 12.48 -12.42
CA LEU A 275 -12.84 11.25 -11.64
C LEU A 275 -13.18 11.51 -10.16
N GLY A 276 -12.81 12.66 -9.60
CA GLY A 276 -13.12 13.00 -8.22
C GLY A 276 -14.57 13.47 -8.01
N TYR A 277 -15.13 13.25 -6.82
CA TYR A 277 -16.48 13.75 -6.45
C TYR A 277 -16.63 15.28 -6.64
N GLN A 278 -15.59 16.04 -6.30
CA GLN A 278 -15.54 17.49 -6.48
C GLN A 278 -15.46 17.90 -7.97
N GLN A 279 -15.03 17.00 -8.84
CA GLN A 279 -14.96 17.17 -10.30
C GLN A 279 -16.25 16.69 -11.00
N GLY A 280 -17.30 16.39 -10.23
CA GLY A 280 -18.61 15.99 -10.74
C GLY A 280 -18.81 14.48 -10.89
N ASN A 281 -17.84 13.63 -10.54
CA ASN A 281 -18.09 12.19 -10.50
C ASN A 281 -19.07 11.84 -9.36
N ARG A 282 -19.85 10.78 -9.54
CA ARG A 282 -20.83 10.28 -8.58
C ARG A 282 -20.61 8.80 -8.36
N GLN A 283 -21.09 8.28 -7.24
CA GLN A 283 -21.21 6.85 -7.08
C GLN A 283 -22.55 6.38 -7.67
N ALA A 284 -22.53 5.22 -8.29
CA ALA A 284 -23.71 4.47 -8.69
C ALA A 284 -23.89 3.28 -7.76
N SER A 285 -25.15 2.98 -7.42
CA SER A 285 -25.52 1.85 -6.57
C SER A 285 -25.81 0.65 -7.45
N LEU A 286 -25.04 -0.43 -7.30
CA LEU A 286 -25.32 -1.71 -7.95
C LEU A 286 -26.06 -2.61 -6.95
N ARG A 287 -27.23 -3.11 -7.35
CA ARG A 287 -28.01 -4.07 -6.58
C ARG A 287 -28.23 -5.34 -7.40
N ILE A 288 -27.70 -6.46 -6.90
CA ILE A 288 -27.96 -7.78 -7.47
C ILE A 288 -28.76 -8.57 -6.44
N ASP A 289 -30.07 -8.70 -6.68
CA ASP A 289 -30.93 -9.57 -5.88
C ASP A 289 -30.63 -11.03 -6.23
N SER A 290 -30.59 -11.91 -5.22
CA SER A 290 -30.46 -13.36 -5.41
C SER A 290 -31.84 -14.03 -5.26
N PRO A 291 -32.13 -15.11 -6.02
CA PRO A 291 -33.43 -15.80 -5.94
C PRO A 291 -33.77 -16.45 -4.58
N ASP A 292 -32.83 -16.52 -3.64
CA ASP A 292 -33.05 -16.94 -2.24
C ASP A 292 -33.59 -15.81 -1.34
N GLY A 293 -33.67 -14.58 -1.84
CA GLY A 293 -34.08 -13.39 -1.10
C GLY A 293 -32.94 -12.62 -0.44
N SER A 294 -31.69 -13.06 -0.58
CA SER A 294 -30.51 -12.24 -0.28
C SER A 294 -30.24 -11.23 -1.42
N ALA A 295 -29.35 -10.27 -1.20
CA ALA A 295 -28.94 -9.32 -2.23
C ALA A 295 -27.55 -8.76 -1.94
N THR A 296 -26.70 -8.69 -2.98
CA THR A 296 -25.48 -7.89 -2.94
C THR A 296 -25.83 -6.45 -3.27
N VAL A 297 -25.29 -5.52 -2.48
CA VAL A 297 -25.34 -4.08 -2.77
C VAL A 297 -23.93 -3.53 -2.67
N SER A 298 -23.43 -2.95 -3.76
CA SER A 298 -22.11 -2.30 -3.83
C SER A 298 -22.25 -0.87 -4.37
N SER A 299 -21.32 0.00 -3.99
CA SER A 299 -21.24 1.38 -4.48
C SER A 299 -19.94 1.55 -5.27
N VAL A 300 -20.02 2.07 -6.49
CA VAL A 300 -18.89 2.20 -7.41
C VAL A 300 -18.87 3.58 -8.07
N TRP A 301 -17.71 4.10 -8.45
CA TRP A 301 -17.62 5.36 -9.19
C TRP A 301 -18.20 5.22 -10.60
N LYS A 302 -19.10 6.15 -10.99
CA LYS A 302 -19.76 6.16 -12.30
C LYS A 302 -18.74 6.33 -13.43
N ARG A 303 -17.86 7.32 -13.30
CA ARG A 303 -16.74 7.56 -14.23
C ARG A 303 -15.49 6.87 -13.71
N ARG A 304 -14.81 6.15 -14.61
CA ARG A 304 -13.53 5.46 -14.40
C ARG A 304 -12.61 5.75 -15.58
N ALA A 305 -11.31 5.58 -15.38
CA ALA A 305 -10.33 5.67 -16.44
C ALA A 305 -9.13 4.77 -16.15
N GLU A 306 -8.54 4.22 -17.20
CA GLU A 306 -7.24 3.56 -17.20
C GLU A 306 -6.31 4.39 -18.10
N LEU A 307 -5.13 4.77 -17.60
CA LEU A 307 -4.14 5.53 -18.37
C LEU A 307 -2.95 4.66 -18.72
N THR A 308 -2.74 4.37 -20.01
CA THR A 308 -1.49 3.78 -20.48
C THR A 308 -0.57 4.88 -21.01
N VAL A 309 0.61 5.03 -20.42
CA VAL A 309 1.65 6.00 -20.82
C VAL A 309 2.85 5.26 -21.41
N TYR A 310 3.21 5.63 -22.63
CA TYR A 310 4.43 5.20 -23.31
C TYR A 310 5.47 6.32 -23.21
N VAL A 311 6.59 6.02 -22.57
CA VAL A 311 7.59 6.97 -22.07
C VAL A 311 8.92 6.77 -22.80
N PRO A 312 9.48 7.79 -23.45
CA PRO A 312 10.81 7.72 -24.07
C PRO A 312 11.90 7.68 -22.99
N PRO A 313 13.17 7.37 -23.33
CA PRO A 313 14.28 7.43 -22.38
C PRO A 313 14.36 8.80 -21.68
N CYS A 314 14.31 8.81 -20.35
CA CYS A 314 14.07 10.02 -19.56
C CYS A 314 15.04 10.13 -18.37
N GLN A 315 15.05 11.27 -17.65
CA GLN A 315 15.79 11.33 -16.38
C GLN A 315 15.05 10.53 -15.31
N ALA A 316 13.74 10.78 -15.15
CA ALA A 316 12.92 10.09 -14.16
C ALA A 316 11.42 10.18 -14.46
N VAL A 317 10.68 9.18 -13.99
CA VAL A 317 9.21 9.11 -13.95
C VAL A 317 8.74 9.09 -12.49
N ALA A 318 7.88 10.04 -12.13
CA ALA A 318 7.11 9.99 -10.89
C ALA A 318 5.66 9.61 -11.17
N VAL A 319 5.09 8.72 -10.35
CA VAL A 319 3.69 8.28 -10.43
C VAL A 319 2.99 8.53 -9.09
N ARG A 320 2.01 9.44 -9.13
CA ARG A 320 1.13 9.81 -8.02
C ARG A 320 -0.23 9.14 -8.21
N GLY A 321 -0.66 8.38 -7.21
CA GLY A 321 -1.99 7.80 -7.15
C GLY A 321 -2.05 6.28 -7.15
N CYS A 322 -0.96 5.56 -6.86
CA CYS A 322 -0.79 4.11 -7.06
C CYS A 322 -1.68 3.17 -6.19
N GLY A 323 -2.97 3.45 -6.02
CA GLY A 323 -3.90 2.73 -5.15
C GLY A 323 -4.92 1.82 -5.85
N VAL A 324 -5.14 1.94 -7.17
CA VAL A 324 -6.12 1.10 -7.91
C VAL A 324 -5.45 0.09 -8.84
N GLY A 325 -4.43 0.49 -9.58
CA GLY A 325 -3.70 -0.40 -10.48
C GLY A 325 -2.37 0.20 -10.91
N LEU A 326 -1.31 -0.61 -10.91
CA LEU A 326 0.03 -0.20 -11.29
C LEU A 326 0.71 -1.32 -12.09
N ASP A 327 1.03 -1.04 -13.35
CA ASP A 327 1.76 -1.98 -14.22
C ASP A 327 2.83 -1.21 -15.00
N ILE A 328 4.07 -1.26 -14.51
CA ILE A 328 5.21 -0.52 -15.07
C ILE A 328 6.22 -1.50 -15.65
N LYS A 329 6.61 -1.26 -16.91
CA LYS A 329 7.58 -2.11 -17.61
C LYS A 329 8.52 -1.35 -18.54
N GLY A 330 9.82 -1.62 -18.45
CA GLY A 330 10.81 -1.23 -19.47
C GLY A 330 11.29 0.22 -19.40
N VAL A 331 11.07 0.92 -18.29
CA VAL A 331 11.39 2.36 -18.16
C VAL A 331 12.91 2.55 -18.05
N GLN A 332 13.44 3.46 -18.87
CA GLN A 332 14.82 3.95 -18.81
C GLN A 332 14.81 5.32 -18.09
N GLY A 333 15.44 5.40 -16.92
CA GLY A 333 15.36 6.52 -15.98
C GLY A 333 14.89 6.09 -14.59
N ASP A 334 15.12 6.95 -13.58
CA ASP A 334 14.69 6.69 -12.20
C ASP A 334 13.16 6.67 -12.05
N LEU A 335 12.66 5.90 -11.10
CA LEU A 335 11.23 5.72 -10.85
C LEU A 335 10.84 6.12 -9.42
N VAL A 336 9.79 6.92 -9.26
CA VAL A 336 9.20 7.30 -7.96
C VAL A 336 7.72 6.94 -7.93
N LEU A 337 7.28 6.14 -6.96
CA LEU A 337 5.93 5.57 -6.88
C LEU A 337 5.26 5.89 -5.56
N THR A 338 4.12 6.58 -5.57
CA THR A 338 3.38 6.90 -4.34
C THR A 338 1.86 6.80 -4.49
N THR A 339 1.15 6.66 -3.36
CA THR A 339 -0.31 6.83 -3.29
C THR A 339 -0.75 8.27 -3.02
N HIS A 340 0.14 9.27 -3.08
CA HIS A 340 -0.27 10.68 -3.01
C HIS A 340 -1.23 11.00 -4.18
N GLU A 341 -2.27 11.80 -3.92
CA GLU A 341 -3.46 12.01 -4.78
C GLU A 341 -4.35 10.79 -5.07
N SER A 342 -4.08 9.60 -4.52
CA SER A 342 -4.96 8.44 -4.78
C SER A 342 -6.35 8.66 -4.17
N ARG A 343 -7.38 8.41 -4.99
CA ARG A 343 -8.79 8.77 -4.75
C ARG A 343 -9.65 7.56 -4.42
N ASP A 344 -9.13 6.36 -4.69
CA ASP A 344 -9.79 5.07 -4.49
C ASP A 344 -8.72 3.99 -4.16
N ARG A 345 -9.12 2.84 -3.61
CA ARG A 345 -8.20 1.73 -3.27
C ARG A 345 -8.76 0.40 -3.75
N ASN A 346 -8.09 -0.24 -4.70
CA ASN A 346 -8.42 -1.59 -5.16
C ASN A 346 -7.48 -2.61 -4.53
N PHE A 347 -7.95 -3.23 -3.46
CA PHE A 347 -7.24 -4.32 -2.78
C PHE A 347 -6.95 -5.52 -3.70
N ASN A 348 -7.73 -5.74 -4.77
CA ASN A 348 -7.50 -6.81 -5.75
C ASN A 348 -6.75 -6.32 -7.00
N GLY A 349 -6.12 -5.14 -6.95
CA GLY A 349 -5.31 -4.59 -8.03
C GLY A 349 -4.03 -5.39 -8.27
N ALA A 350 -3.55 -5.40 -9.51
CA ALA A 350 -2.18 -5.79 -9.82
C ALA A 350 -1.26 -4.58 -9.61
N PHE A 351 -0.15 -4.79 -8.90
CA PHE A 351 0.82 -3.75 -8.59
C PHE A 351 2.24 -4.27 -8.90
N GLU A 352 2.66 -4.09 -10.14
CA GLU A 352 3.84 -4.74 -10.72
C GLU A 352 4.79 -3.71 -11.36
N VAL A 353 6.07 -3.83 -11.06
CA VAL A 353 7.14 -2.94 -11.52
C VAL A 353 8.28 -3.80 -12.05
N ARG A 354 8.60 -3.69 -13.34
CA ARG A 354 9.58 -4.57 -13.99
C ARG A 354 10.50 -3.84 -14.95
N GLN A 355 11.72 -4.36 -15.13
CA GLN A 355 12.64 -3.92 -16.19
C GLN A 355 12.86 -2.41 -16.12
N ILE A 356 13.40 -1.94 -14.99
CA ILE A 356 13.70 -0.52 -14.77
C ILE A 356 15.21 -0.34 -14.87
N ASP A 357 15.66 0.47 -15.83
CA ASP A 357 17.05 0.89 -15.94
C ASP A 357 17.23 2.24 -15.22
N GLY A 358 17.40 2.17 -13.91
CA GLY A 358 17.36 3.30 -12.98
C GLY A 358 17.09 2.84 -11.54
N ASN A 359 17.07 3.79 -10.61
CA ASN A 359 16.73 3.57 -9.21
C ASN A 359 15.20 3.57 -9.02
N VAL A 360 14.69 2.89 -7.98
CA VAL A 360 13.26 2.79 -7.70
C VAL A 360 12.95 3.21 -6.26
N THR A 361 12.27 4.34 -6.09
CA THR A 361 11.74 4.83 -4.81
C THR A 361 10.24 4.55 -4.72
N ILE A 362 9.81 3.89 -3.65
CA ILE A 362 8.40 3.56 -3.38
C ILE A 362 8.01 4.13 -2.01
N GLU A 363 6.96 4.95 -1.97
CA GLU A 363 6.42 5.56 -0.75
C GLU A 363 4.91 5.29 -0.64
N GLN A 364 4.55 4.39 0.27
CA GLN A 364 3.19 3.95 0.57
C GLN A 364 2.41 3.37 -0.63
N ALA A 365 3.09 2.71 -1.59
CA ALA A 365 2.40 1.99 -2.68
C ALA A 365 2.43 0.45 -2.47
N PRO A 366 1.34 -0.27 -2.77
CA PRO A 366 1.17 -1.71 -2.48
C PRO A 366 1.86 -2.63 -3.51
N VAL A 367 3.13 -2.38 -3.86
CA VAL A 367 3.84 -3.14 -4.91
C VAL A 367 4.00 -4.62 -4.52
N GLN A 368 3.42 -5.49 -5.34
CA GLN A 368 3.40 -6.95 -5.19
C GLN A 368 4.59 -7.62 -5.89
N VAL A 369 5.03 -7.07 -7.03
CA VAL A 369 6.17 -7.57 -7.80
C VAL A 369 7.09 -6.44 -8.18
N LEU A 370 8.37 -6.56 -7.81
CA LEU A 370 9.47 -5.70 -8.24
C LEU A 370 10.56 -6.59 -8.83
N SER A 371 10.84 -6.50 -10.13
CA SER A 371 11.80 -7.41 -10.76
C SER A 371 12.63 -6.83 -11.90
N GLU A 372 13.90 -7.27 -12.02
CA GLU A 372 14.82 -6.84 -13.09
C GLU A 372 15.09 -5.32 -13.00
N ILE A 373 15.79 -4.90 -11.95
CA ILE A 373 16.07 -3.49 -11.62
C ILE A 373 17.59 -3.26 -11.61
N SER A 374 18.09 -2.27 -12.37
CA SER A 374 19.54 -2.02 -12.45
C SER A 374 20.10 -1.15 -11.32
N GLY A 375 19.31 -0.21 -10.78
CA GLY A 375 19.70 0.70 -9.70
C GLY A 375 19.33 0.23 -8.30
N ASP A 376 19.44 1.15 -7.34
CA ASP A 376 19.04 0.97 -5.95
C ASP A 376 17.51 0.99 -5.80
N VAL A 377 16.99 0.25 -4.82
CA VAL A 377 15.58 0.18 -4.44
C VAL A 377 15.41 0.74 -3.03
N VAL A 378 14.49 1.70 -2.85
CA VAL A 378 14.09 2.26 -1.56
C VAL A 378 12.58 2.12 -1.39
N PHE A 379 12.10 1.37 -0.40
CA PHE A 379 10.69 1.01 -0.25
C PHE A 379 10.17 1.31 1.16
N THR A 380 9.34 2.35 1.30
CA THR A 380 8.60 2.64 2.56
C THR A 380 7.14 2.24 2.40
N ALA A 381 6.69 1.28 3.20
CA ALA A 381 5.31 0.78 3.22
C ALA A 381 4.84 0.59 4.68
N THR A 382 4.68 1.70 5.39
CA THR A 382 4.24 1.72 6.80
C THR A 382 2.72 1.74 6.95
N ASP A 383 1.97 2.01 5.87
CA ASP A 383 0.52 1.82 5.79
C ASP A 383 0.17 0.32 5.72
N GLU A 384 -1.05 -0.05 6.14
CA GLU A 384 -1.57 -1.40 5.95
C GLU A 384 -2.41 -1.49 4.66
N PHE A 385 -1.90 -2.20 3.67
CA PHE A 385 -2.52 -2.31 2.34
C PHE A 385 -3.53 -3.44 2.19
N VAL A 386 -3.97 -4.06 3.30
CA VAL A 386 -4.95 -5.15 3.25
C VAL A 386 -6.39 -4.66 3.35
N ASN A 387 -7.30 -5.39 2.73
CA ASN A 387 -8.72 -5.21 2.96
C ASN A 387 -9.08 -5.54 4.43
N GLN A 388 -9.80 -4.64 5.09
CA GLN A 388 -10.27 -4.80 6.46
C GLN A 388 -11.76 -4.53 6.52
N GLY A 389 -12.49 -5.34 7.28
CA GLY A 389 -13.95 -5.22 7.32
C GLY A 389 -14.58 -5.79 8.58
N THR A 390 -15.91 -5.81 8.60
CA THR A 390 -16.69 -6.39 9.70
C THR A 390 -17.81 -7.24 9.11
N THR A 391 -17.69 -8.56 9.23
CA THR A 391 -18.81 -9.46 8.94
C THR A 391 -19.83 -9.40 10.08
N ARG A 392 -21.11 -9.61 9.74
CA ARG A 392 -22.22 -9.65 10.70
C ARG A 392 -22.96 -10.96 10.51
N SER A 393 -23.06 -11.77 11.56
CA SER A 393 -23.75 -13.06 11.52
C SER A 393 -24.32 -13.39 12.90
N ALA A 394 -25.55 -13.92 12.95
CA ALA A 394 -26.24 -14.33 14.17
C ALA A 394 -26.23 -13.28 15.32
N GLY A 395 -26.26 -11.98 14.99
CA GLY A 395 -26.17 -10.88 15.95
C GLY A 395 -24.74 -10.51 16.41
N SER A 396 -23.74 -11.34 16.09
CA SER A 396 -22.33 -11.05 16.31
C SER A 396 -21.76 -10.09 15.25
N ARG A 397 -20.64 -9.45 15.59
CA ARG A 397 -19.79 -8.69 14.68
C ARG A 397 -18.37 -9.23 14.77
N THR A 398 -17.82 -9.68 13.66
CA THR A 398 -16.43 -10.14 13.59
C THR A 398 -15.67 -9.18 12.69
N MET A 399 -14.78 -8.38 13.28
CA MET A 399 -13.77 -7.68 12.51
C MET A 399 -12.84 -8.71 11.88
N TYR A 400 -12.53 -8.53 10.61
CA TYR A 400 -11.54 -9.34 9.89
C TYR A 400 -10.53 -8.42 9.23
N VAL A 401 -9.34 -8.97 9.11
CA VAL A 401 -8.18 -8.39 8.43
C VAL A 401 -7.71 -9.48 7.49
N ASP A 402 -7.65 -9.19 6.19
CA ASP A 402 -7.20 -10.18 5.22
C ASP A 402 -5.69 -10.50 5.37
N ALA A 403 -5.25 -11.56 4.69
CA ALA A 403 -3.86 -12.00 4.70
C ALA A 403 -2.92 -10.87 4.24
N SER A 404 -1.65 -10.92 4.67
CA SER A 404 -0.63 -9.99 4.20
C SER A 404 -0.53 -10.04 2.67
N TYR A 405 -0.09 -8.94 2.07
CA TYR A 405 0.18 -8.92 0.63
C TYR A 405 1.55 -9.54 0.42
N ALA A 406 1.65 -10.45 -0.55
CA ALA A 406 2.94 -10.99 -0.95
C ALA A 406 3.68 -9.94 -1.79
N THR A 407 4.84 -9.50 -1.32
CA THR A 407 5.75 -8.63 -2.08
C THR A 407 6.96 -9.47 -2.47
N ARG A 408 7.22 -9.59 -3.78
CA ARG A 408 8.34 -10.34 -4.33
C ARG A 408 9.32 -9.39 -5.01
N ILE A 409 10.58 -9.42 -4.57
CA ILE A 409 11.66 -8.60 -5.08
C ILE A 409 12.72 -9.54 -5.69
N ASP A 410 12.81 -9.58 -7.02
CA ASP A 410 13.72 -10.48 -7.76
C ASP A 410 14.74 -9.68 -8.60
N ASN A 411 15.97 -10.18 -8.75
CA ASN A 411 16.93 -9.68 -9.74
C ASN A 411 17.16 -8.15 -9.66
N VAL A 412 17.40 -7.64 -8.45
CA VAL A 412 17.81 -6.24 -8.21
C VAL A 412 19.33 -6.19 -8.14
N VAL A 413 19.96 -5.37 -8.98
CA VAL A 413 21.43 -5.25 -9.04
C VAL A 413 21.98 -4.33 -7.94
N GLY A 414 21.30 -3.21 -7.68
CA GLY A 414 21.67 -2.26 -6.62
C GLY A 414 21.32 -2.72 -5.20
N ARG A 415 21.44 -1.81 -4.24
CA ARG A 415 21.00 -1.98 -2.85
C ARG A 415 19.48 -2.12 -2.79
N ILE A 416 18.99 -2.96 -1.88
CA ILE A 416 17.60 -2.93 -1.41
C ILE A 416 17.59 -2.29 -0.02
N SER A 417 16.81 -1.23 0.16
CA SER A 417 16.49 -0.62 1.44
C SER A 417 14.97 -0.60 1.61
N GLY A 418 14.41 -1.03 2.74
CA GLY A 418 12.96 -0.94 2.93
C GLY A 418 12.42 -1.12 4.34
N THR A 419 11.31 -0.46 4.62
CA THR A 419 10.58 -0.52 5.89
C THR A 419 9.12 -0.83 5.61
N PHE A 420 8.68 -2.01 6.02
CA PHE A 420 7.34 -2.54 5.81
C PHE A 420 6.63 -2.76 7.15
N LEU A 421 5.36 -2.35 7.25
CA LEU A 421 4.51 -2.70 8.38
C LEU A 421 4.20 -4.21 8.37
N ARG A 422 3.61 -4.71 7.27
CA ARG A 422 3.19 -6.12 7.15
C ARG A 422 3.07 -6.54 5.69
N THR A 423 4.00 -7.36 5.23
CA THR A 423 3.97 -8.03 3.91
C THR A 423 4.57 -9.43 4.04
N ASP A 424 4.12 -10.38 3.22
CA ASP A 424 4.79 -11.67 3.10
C ASP A 424 5.90 -11.51 2.04
N LEU A 425 7.05 -11.01 2.48
CA LEU A 425 8.18 -10.58 1.66
C LEU A 425 9.00 -11.77 1.16
N THR A 426 9.42 -11.73 -0.10
CA THR A 426 10.37 -12.68 -0.68
C THR A 426 11.44 -11.92 -1.48
N LEU A 427 12.71 -12.09 -1.09
CA LEU A 427 13.89 -11.47 -1.69
C LEU A 427 14.71 -12.53 -2.44
N ARG A 428 14.99 -12.31 -3.74
CA ARG A 428 15.67 -13.30 -4.60
C ARG A 428 16.70 -12.64 -5.52
N ALA A 429 17.86 -13.29 -5.68
CA ALA A 429 18.92 -12.87 -6.63
C ALA A 429 19.29 -11.38 -6.52
N CYS A 430 19.35 -10.86 -5.29
CA CYS A 430 19.72 -9.47 -5.00
C CYS A 430 21.25 -9.33 -5.02
N GLY A 431 21.77 -8.41 -5.85
CA GLY A 431 23.21 -8.22 -6.05
C GLY A 431 23.88 -7.28 -5.03
N GLY A 432 23.16 -6.26 -4.57
CA GLY A 432 23.68 -5.27 -3.63
C GLY A 432 23.39 -5.57 -2.15
N PRO A 433 23.74 -4.64 -1.25
CA PRO A 433 23.38 -4.70 0.16
C PRO A 433 21.86 -4.80 0.36
N ILE A 434 21.42 -5.56 1.35
CA ILE A 434 20.00 -5.69 1.74
C ILE A 434 19.83 -5.04 3.11
N ASP A 435 18.91 -4.10 3.25
CA ASP A 435 18.59 -3.46 4.52
C ASP A 435 17.06 -3.35 4.66
N VAL A 436 16.45 -4.35 5.29
CA VAL A 436 14.99 -4.48 5.35
C VAL A 436 14.48 -4.65 6.78
N GLU A 437 13.43 -3.89 7.11
CA GLU A 437 12.58 -4.09 8.29
C GLU A 437 11.17 -4.51 7.84
N ASN A 438 10.67 -5.65 8.31
CA ASN A 438 9.31 -6.12 8.07
C ASN A 438 8.65 -6.44 9.43
N ALA A 439 7.91 -5.49 9.99
CA ALA A 439 7.56 -5.52 11.41
C ALA A 439 6.67 -6.72 11.80
N TYR A 440 5.61 -6.99 11.03
CA TYR A 440 4.57 -7.98 11.37
C TYR A 440 4.32 -9.03 10.28
N GLY A 441 5.05 -9.00 9.16
CA GLY A 441 4.94 -9.98 8.07
C GLY A 441 6.14 -10.92 7.98
N ASP A 442 5.96 -12.06 7.33
CA ASP A 442 7.04 -13.02 7.10
C ASP A 442 8.03 -12.52 6.04
N THR A 443 9.32 -12.83 6.19
CA THR A 443 10.36 -12.52 5.20
C THR A 443 11.12 -13.78 4.81
N ARG A 444 11.27 -13.99 3.50
CA ARG A 444 12.09 -15.06 2.91
C ARG A 444 13.21 -14.44 2.09
N CYS A 445 14.43 -14.97 2.20
CA CYS A 445 15.59 -14.49 1.46
C CYS A 445 16.39 -15.67 0.89
N ASP A 446 16.47 -15.74 -0.43
CA ASP A 446 17.30 -16.72 -1.12
C ASP A 446 18.75 -16.20 -1.15
N ALA A 447 19.58 -16.72 -0.24
CA ALA A 447 20.96 -16.31 -0.04
C ALA A 447 21.87 -16.83 -1.15
N THR A 448 22.71 -15.94 -1.67
CA THR A 448 23.75 -16.26 -2.65
C THR A 448 25.11 -15.84 -2.11
N GLY A 449 26.20 -16.34 -2.70
CA GLY A 449 27.56 -15.99 -2.29
C GLY A 449 27.89 -14.48 -2.37
N LEU A 450 27.08 -13.67 -3.05
CA LEU A 450 27.20 -12.21 -3.08
C LEU A 450 26.97 -11.58 -1.68
N LEU A 451 26.15 -12.21 -0.84
CA LEU A 451 25.85 -11.73 0.52
C LEU A 451 27.03 -11.91 1.51
N ALA A 452 28.10 -12.60 1.10
CA ALA A 452 29.33 -12.69 1.89
C ALA A 452 30.15 -11.40 1.84
N THR A 453 29.92 -10.54 0.84
CA THR A 453 30.69 -9.32 0.57
C THR A 453 29.90 -8.03 0.83
N GLY A 454 29.21 -7.95 1.97
CA GLY A 454 28.47 -6.74 2.36
C GLY A 454 28.03 -6.72 3.82
N LEU A 455 27.34 -5.64 4.18
CA LEU A 455 26.59 -5.51 5.41
C LEU A 455 25.11 -5.63 5.03
N HIS A 456 24.46 -6.70 5.49
CA HIS A 456 23.07 -7.02 5.17
C HIS A 456 22.26 -7.11 6.47
N ARG A 457 21.00 -6.66 6.45
CA ARG A 457 20.10 -6.59 7.60
C ARG A 457 18.69 -7.01 7.20
N ILE A 458 18.12 -7.93 7.97
CA ILE A 458 16.69 -8.27 7.94
C ILE A 458 16.17 -8.24 9.39
N THR A 459 15.30 -7.28 9.69
CA THR A 459 14.67 -7.13 11.03
C THR A 459 13.16 -7.39 11.00
N SER A 460 12.62 -7.87 12.11
CA SER A 460 11.18 -8.00 12.36
C SER A 460 10.83 -7.82 13.83
N HIS A 461 9.60 -7.39 14.12
CA HIS A 461 9.06 -7.42 15.49
C HIS A 461 8.44 -8.79 15.82
N SER A 462 7.80 -9.47 14.86
CA SER A 462 7.07 -10.72 15.15
C SER A 462 6.90 -11.69 13.97
N GLY A 463 7.20 -11.27 12.74
CA GLY A 463 7.21 -12.16 11.58
C GLY A 463 8.38 -13.14 11.61
N SER A 464 8.25 -14.24 10.86
CA SER A 464 9.34 -15.18 10.66
C SER A 464 10.34 -14.69 9.61
N ILE A 465 11.60 -15.08 9.76
CA ILE A 465 12.69 -14.78 8.82
C ILE A 465 13.31 -16.10 8.39
N ARG A 466 13.05 -16.54 7.15
CA ARG A 466 13.72 -17.72 6.57
C ARG A 466 14.80 -17.30 5.59
N VAL A 467 15.98 -17.90 5.72
CA VAL A 467 17.08 -17.79 4.77
C VAL A 467 17.39 -19.17 4.19
N THR A 468 17.36 -19.27 2.87
CA THR A 468 17.55 -20.51 2.09
C THR A 468 18.69 -20.36 1.11
N GLY A 469 19.42 -21.43 0.78
CA GLY A 469 20.45 -21.42 -0.27
C GLY A 469 21.45 -22.57 -0.18
N GLU A 470 22.41 -22.63 -1.11
CA GLU A 470 23.44 -23.68 -1.10
C GLU A 470 24.24 -23.69 0.21
N ARG A 471 24.51 -24.87 0.79
CA ARG A 471 25.36 -25.05 2.00
C ARG A 471 26.71 -24.33 1.89
N SER A 472 27.33 -24.39 0.72
CA SER A 472 28.56 -23.69 0.32
C SER A 472 28.47 -22.17 0.50
N ALA A 473 27.38 -21.56 0.05
CA ALA A 473 27.15 -20.12 0.15
C ALA A 473 26.84 -19.71 1.60
N LEU A 474 25.93 -20.44 2.27
CA LEU A 474 25.56 -20.13 3.66
C LEU A 474 26.74 -20.23 4.63
N THR A 475 27.61 -21.23 4.46
CA THR A 475 28.84 -21.38 5.28
C THR A 475 29.89 -20.31 4.98
N ALA A 476 29.87 -19.69 3.79
CA ALA A 476 30.76 -18.60 3.42
C ALA A 476 30.26 -17.21 3.88
N ILE A 477 28.98 -17.07 4.23
CA ILE A 477 28.38 -15.83 4.73
C ILE A 477 28.52 -15.77 6.26
N PRO A 478 29.04 -14.68 6.85
CA PRO A 478 28.96 -14.47 8.30
C PRO A 478 27.52 -14.17 8.74
N ILE A 479 26.72 -15.20 9.05
CA ILE A 479 25.32 -15.05 9.46
C ILE A 479 25.23 -14.84 10.98
N TYR A 480 24.57 -13.76 11.40
CA TYR A 480 24.34 -13.43 12.81
C TYR A 480 22.82 -13.32 13.07
N ALA A 481 22.23 -14.38 13.65
CA ALA A 481 20.80 -14.44 13.94
C ALA A 481 20.50 -14.24 15.42
N PHE A 482 19.48 -13.42 15.75
CA PHE A 482 19.13 -13.03 17.13
C PHE A 482 17.61 -13.00 17.36
N THR A 483 17.15 -13.53 18.50
CA THR A 483 15.76 -13.37 18.97
C THR A 483 15.65 -13.19 20.48
N GLN A 484 14.61 -12.49 20.95
CA GLN A 484 14.36 -12.23 22.39
C GLN A 484 13.44 -13.29 23.02
N CYS A 485 12.41 -13.71 22.29
CA CYS A 485 11.46 -14.73 22.76
C CYS A 485 10.93 -15.68 21.66
N GLY A 486 11.46 -15.61 20.44
CA GLY A 486 11.17 -16.55 19.37
C GLY A 486 12.05 -17.81 19.38
N ARG A 487 12.05 -18.54 18.26
CA ARG A 487 12.83 -19.77 18.03
C ARG A 487 13.86 -19.56 16.93
N LEU A 488 15.07 -20.09 17.10
CA LEU A 488 16.09 -20.18 16.05
C LEU A 488 16.26 -21.63 15.60
N GLU A 489 16.33 -21.87 14.30
CA GLU A 489 16.63 -23.20 13.71
C GLU A 489 17.65 -23.08 12.58
N THR A 490 18.45 -24.13 12.40
CA THR A 490 19.32 -24.30 11.23
C THR A 490 19.64 -25.79 11.02
N ASN A 491 19.98 -26.16 9.79
CA ASN A 491 20.52 -27.48 9.42
C ASN A 491 22.04 -27.43 9.08
N LEU A 492 22.70 -26.29 9.32
CA LEU A 492 24.14 -26.13 9.21
C LEU A 492 24.87 -26.81 10.38
N GLU A 493 26.18 -27.04 10.23
CA GLU A 493 27.03 -27.68 11.23
C GLU A 493 27.54 -26.67 12.28
N GLU A 494 27.90 -27.14 13.47
CA GLU A 494 28.28 -26.27 14.61
C GLU A 494 29.57 -25.46 14.37
N ASP A 495 30.38 -25.86 13.38
CA ASP A 495 31.56 -25.11 12.92
C ASP A 495 31.23 -23.95 11.97
N ALA A 496 30.01 -23.92 11.42
CA ALA A 496 29.46 -22.77 10.71
C ALA A 496 28.71 -21.82 11.67
N LEU A 497 27.86 -22.36 12.56
CA LEU A 497 27.05 -21.57 13.50
C LEU A 497 26.99 -22.19 14.91
N GLU A 498 27.55 -21.48 15.89
CA GLU A 498 27.40 -21.80 17.32
C GLU A 498 26.10 -21.21 17.90
N SER A 499 25.37 -21.99 18.71
CA SER A 499 24.25 -21.47 19.50
C SER A 499 24.72 -20.78 20.78
N ARG A 500 24.14 -19.61 21.09
CA ARG A 500 24.54 -18.78 22.24
C ARG A 500 23.32 -18.16 22.94
N MET A 501 23.46 -17.87 24.22
CA MET A 501 22.49 -17.09 25.01
C MET A 501 23.20 -16.02 25.82
N PHE A 502 22.69 -14.79 25.78
CA PHE A 502 23.25 -13.66 26.55
C PHE A 502 22.15 -12.67 26.95
N SER A 503 22.53 -11.58 27.63
CA SER A 503 21.60 -10.50 27.95
C SER A 503 22.28 -9.13 27.93
N THR A 504 21.63 -8.14 27.34
CA THR A 504 22.13 -6.77 27.21
C THR A 504 21.93 -5.93 28.47
N GLY A 505 22.46 -4.69 28.47
CA GLY A 505 22.30 -3.70 29.54
C GLY A 505 20.85 -3.24 29.77
N GLN A 506 20.63 -2.26 30.65
CA GLN A 506 19.28 -1.86 31.06
C GLN A 506 18.50 -1.15 29.93
N PRO A 507 17.19 -1.44 29.74
CA PRO A 507 16.43 -2.51 30.39
C PRO A 507 16.88 -3.90 29.89
N ARG A 508 17.21 -4.81 30.81
CA ARG A 508 17.88 -6.09 30.51
C ARG A 508 17.01 -6.94 29.59
N ARG A 509 17.43 -7.10 28.32
CA ARG A 509 16.80 -8.02 27.37
C ARG A 509 17.65 -9.29 27.29
N GLY A 510 16.98 -10.45 27.36
CA GLY A 510 17.60 -11.73 26.99
C GLY A 510 17.65 -11.86 25.47
N TRP A 511 18.66 -12.57 24.97
CA TRP A 511 18.80 -12.91 23.57
C TRP A 511 19.26 -14.37 23.45
N THR A 512 18.62 -15.11 22.56
CA THR A 512 19.14 -16.36 21.98
C THR A 512 19.72 -16.02 20.61
N ALA A 513 20.83 -16.65 20.24
CA ALA A 513 21.55 -16.34 19.01
C ALA A 513 22.12 -17.59 18.31
N LEU A 514 22.27 -17.50 16.98
CA LEU A 514 23.15 -18.33 16.17
C LEU A 514 24.19 -17.40 15.55
N THR A 515 25.47 -17.70 15.73
CA THR A 515 26.58 -16.80 15.33
C THR A 515 27.80 -17.62 14.91
N PRO A 516 28.70 -17.09 14.05
CA PRO A 516 29.89 -17.82 13.65
C PRO A 516 30.82 -18.08 14.84
N PRO A 517 31.59 -19.19 14.86
CA PRO A 517 32.55 -19.45 15.93
C PRO A 517 33.63 -18.35 16.01
N PRO A 518 34.11 -18.01 17.21
CA PRO A 518 35.01 -16.87 17.40
C PRO A 518 36.46 -17.32 17.13
N PRO A 519 37.21 -16.65 16.21
CA PRO A 519 38.46 -17.18 15.67
C PRO A 519 39.57 -17.49 16.69
N GLU A 520 39.51 -16.91 17.89
CA GLU A 520 40.47 -17.15 18.97
C GLU A 520 39.84 -17.32 20.36
N ARG A 521 38.52 -17.57 20.46
CA ARG A 521 37.76 -17.54 21.76
C ARG A 521 37.92 -16.24 22.57
N GLN A 522 38.23 -15.13 21.91
CA GLN A 522 38.24 -13.80 22.55
C GLN A 522 36.82 -13.39 23.02
N LEU A 523 36.76 -12.38 23.89
CA LEU A 523 35.54 -12.03 24.65
C LEU A 523 34.34 -11.63 23.76
N ILE A 524 33.19 -12.22 24.08
CA ILE A 524 31.88 -12.19 23.38
C ILE A 524 31.23 -10.78 23.33
N LEU A 525 31.95 -9.73 23.74
CA LEU A 525 31.43 -8.36 23.89
C LEU A 525 30.99 -7.71 22.58
N VAL A 526 31.54 -8.14 21.43
CA VAL A 526 31.11 -7.67 20.10
C VAL A 526 29.70 -8.17 19.81
N ASP A 527 29.45 -9.47 19.96
CA ASP A 527 28.15 -10.09 19.72
C ASP A 527 27.09 -9.59 20.70
N MET A 528 27.47 -9.32 21.95
CA MET A 528 26.55 -8.75 22.96
C MET A 528 26.03 -7.37 22.58
N ASN A 529 26.81 -6.56 21.85
CA ASN A 529 26.40 -5.24 21.39
C ASN A 529 25.75 -5.26 20.00
N ARG A 530 25.98 -6.32 19.20
CA ARG A 530 25.53 -6.42 17.80
C ARG A 530 24.01 -6.23 17.63
N PRO A 531 23.10 -6.78 18.46
CA PRO A 531 21.66 -6.52 18.34
C PRO A 531 21.27 -5.04 18.51
N ALA A 532 21.99 -4.29 19.35
CA ALA A 532 21.76 -2.85 19.50
C ALA A 532 22.25 -2.08 18.26
N ALA A 533 23.41 -2.47 17.70
CA ALA A 533 23.92 -1.90 16.46
C ALA A 533 23.01 -2.20 15.26
N ILE A 534 22.44 -3.42 15.16
CA ILE A 534 21.47 -3.79 14.11
C ILE A 534 20.21 -2.91 14.20
N LEU A 535 19.64 -2.76 15.41
CA LEU A 535 18.42 -1.95 15.62
C LEU A 535 18.66 -0.45 15.37
N ALA A 536 19.83 0.08 15.74
CA ALA A 536 20.19 1.48 15.51
C ALA A 536 20.85 1.72 14.12
N ASN A 537 20.92 0.69 13.28
CA ASN A 537 21.65 0.62 12.01
C ASN A 537 23.07 1.22 12.02
N GLN A 538 23.82 0.90 13.07
CA GLN A 538 25.20 1.35 13.28
C GLN A 538 26.22 0.45 12.55
N GLU A 539 27.44 0.96 12.42
CA GLU A 539 28.59 0.20 11.92
C GLU A 539 28.86 -1.06 12.76
N ARG A 540 29.22 -2.15 12.08
CA ARG A 540 29.47 -3.49 12.61
C ARG A 540 30.20 -4.32 11.54
N THR A 541 30.72 -5.49 11.89
CA THR A 541 31.43 -6.33 10.88
C THR A 541 30.48 -6.78 9.76
N PRO A 542 30.96 -6.87 8.51
CA PRO A 542 30.21 -7.45 7.38
C PRO A 542 29.61 -8.83 7.70
N GLY A 543 28.53 -9.18 7.00
CA GLY A 543 27.73 -10.36 7.24
C GLY A 543 26.23 -10.12 7.01
N LEU A 544 25.44 -11.16 7.28
CA LEU A 544 23.98 -11.16 7.21
C LEU A 544 23.37 -11.13 8.62
N ASP A 545 22.82 -9.99 9.00
CA ASP A 545 22.15 -9.80 10.28
C ASP A 545 20.66 -10.16 10.20
N LEU A 546 20.23 -11.14 10.99
CA LEU A 546 18.83 -11.55 11.11
C LEU A 546 18.35 -11.27 12.54
N LEU A 547 17.30 -10.46 12.71
CA LEU A 547 16.82 -10.09 14.05
C LEU A 547 15.29 -10.06 14.09
N SER A 548 14.68 -11.03 14.79
CA SER A 548 13.23 -11.03 15.05
C SER A 548 12.97 -10.98 16.54
N HIS A 549 12.28 -9.95 17.03
CA HIS A 549 12.04 -9.78 18.47
C HIS A 549 11.27 -10.98 19.07
N ALA A 550 10.11 -11.31 18.49
CA ALA A 550 9.23 -12.40 18.95
C ALA A 550 8.96 -13.48 17.90
N GLY A 551 9.36 -13.28 16.64
CA GLY A 551 9.17 -14.24 15.56
C GLY A 551 10.29 -15.28 15.46
N HIS A 552 10.11 -16.22 14.54
CA HIS A 552 11.04 -17.33 14.29
C HIS A 552 12.13 -16.93 13.28
N ILE A 553 13.36 -17.42 13.44
CA ILE A 553 14.40 -17.34 12.41
C ILE A 553 14.86 -18.75 12.03
N ASP A 554 15.01 -18.99 10.74
CA ASP A 554 15.28 -20.29 10.14
C ASP A 554 16.35 -20.16 9.06
N ILE A 555 17.41 -20.97 9.13
CA ILE A 555 18.57 -20.92 8.23
C ILE A 555 18.77 -22.32 7.63
N GLU A 556 18.21 -22.53 6.44
CA GLU A 556 18.04 -23.83 5.80
C GLU A 556 18.95 -23.94 4.57
N ALA A 557 19.98 -24.79 4.66
CA ALA A 557 20.81 -25.16 3.53
C ALA A 557 20.12 -26.23 2.67
N GLU A 558 20.11 -26.00 1.35
CA GLU A 558 19.64 -26.93 0.32
C GLU A 558 20.66 -28.06 0.04
#